data_AF-A0A3D1QS51-F1
#
_entry.id   AF-A0A3D1QS51-F1
#
_cell.length_a   1.000
_cell.length_b   1.000
_cell.length_c   1.000
_cell.angle_alpha   90.00
_cell.angle_beta   90.00
_cell.angle_gamma   90.00
#
_symmetry.space_group_name_H-M   'P 1'
#
loop_
_entity.id
_entity.type
_entity.pdbx_description
1 polymer ?
#
loop_
_entity_poly.entity_id
_entity_poly.type
_entity_poly.pdbx_seq_one_letter_code
_entity_poly.pdbx_strand_id
1 'polypeptide(L)' 'GIVAGGGVAYLRCQPALEKLASTLSADQRLGIDIIRRALERPARRIAENAGWEGAVVIERIRTGSGSFGFNALTETFEDL' A
#
# COMPACT_ATOMS: atom_id res chain seq x y z
N GLY A 1 4.32 13.89 13.71
CA GLY A 1 3.79 12.57 14.09
C GLY A 1 4.60 11.49 13.38
N ILE A 2 4.51 10.25 13.85
CA ILE A 2 5.16 9.07 13.24
C ILE A 2 4.09 8.16 12.64
N VAL A 3 4.43 7.44 11.58
CA VAL A 3 3.54 6.51 10.86
C VAL A 3 4.31 5.25 10.48
N ALA A 4 3.59 4.16 10.21
CA ALA A 4 4.16 2.87 9.83
C ALA A 4 5.03 2.97 8.56
N GLY A 5 6.20 2.34 8.61
CA GLY A 5 7.20 2.34 7.53
C GLY A 5 6.87 1.39 6.37
N GLY A 6 7.88 1.10 5.53
CA GLY A 6 7.79 0.05 4.51
C GLY A 6 6.75 0.25 3.40
N GLY A 7 6.18 1.46 3.28
CA GLY A 7 5.08 1.74 2.35
C GLY A 7 3.69 1.33 2.88
N VAL A 8 3.60 0.83 4.12
CA VAL A 8 2.31 0.48 4.77
C VAL A 8 1.43 1.70 4.89
N ALA A 9 1.97 2.85 5.33
CA ALA A 9 1.20 4.09 5.45
C ALA A 9 0.48 4.47 4.15
N TYR A 10 1.14 4.32 3.00
CA TYR A 10 0.52 4.62 1.70
C TYR A 10 -0.60 3.64 1.33
N LEU A 11 -0.42 2.34 1.59
CA LEU A 11 -1.45 1.33 1.39
C LEU A 11 -2.67 1.58 2.28
N ARG A 12 -2.47 2.05 3.52
CA ARG A 12 -3.56 2.40 4.44
C ARG A 12 -4.36 3.64 4.02
N CYS A 13 -3.84 4.48 3.15
CA CYS A 13 -4.59 5.62 2.60
C CYS A 13 -5.60 5.23 1.51
N GLN A 14 -5.50 4.03 0.94
CA GLN A 14 -6.31 3.64 -0.22
C GLN A 14 -7.83 3.59 0.02
N PRO A 15 -8.35 3.10 1.17
CA PRO A 15 -9.78 3.13 1.44
C PRO A 15 -10.37 4.55 1.46
N ALA A 16 -9.58 5.54 1.91
CA ALA A 16 -10.00 6.94 1.89
C ALA A 16 -10.10 7.48 0.46
N LEU A 17 -9.18 7.08 -0.43
CA LEU A 17 -9.24 7.42 -1.85
C LEU A 17 -10.42 6.76 -2.56
N GLU A 18 -10.75 5.52 -2.21
CA GLU A 18 -11.91 4.82 -2.77
C GLU A 18 -13.23 5.49 -2.36
N LYS A 19 -13.33 5.91 -1.09
CA LYS A 19 -14.45 6.71 -0.61
C LYS A 19 -14.55 8.04 -1.37
N LEU A 20 -13.44 8.71 -1.61
CA LEU A 20 -13.42 9.95 -2.39
C LEU A 20 -13.80 9.72 -3.86
N ALA A 21 -13.36 8.62 -4.47
CA ALA A 21 -13.71 8.28 -5.85
C ALA A 21 -15.23 8.12 -6.03
N SER A 22 -15.92 7.59 -5.01
CA SER A 22 -17.37 7.41 -5.06
C SER A 22 -18.13 8.73 -5.27
N THR A 23 -17.59 9.86 -4.81
CA THR A 23 -18.25 11.18 -4.84
C THR A 23 -17.90 12.02 -6.08
N LEU A 24 -17.05 11.52 -6.97
CA LEU A 24 -16.46 12.30 -8.07
C LEU A 24 -16.92 11.82 -9.45
N SER A 25 -16.70 12.68 -10.46
CA SER A 25 -17.02 12.38 -11.87
C SER A 25 -16.12 11.29 -12.45
N ALA A 26 -16.50 10.73 -13.60
CA ALA A 26 -15.76 9.64 -14.24
C ALA A 26 -14.29 10.00 -14.54
N ASP A 27 -14.03 11.22 -15.02
CA ASP A 27 -12.67 11.68 -15.33
C ASP A 27 -11.80 11.82 -14.07
N GLN A 28 -12.39 12.29 -12.98
CA GLN A 28 -11.71 12.42 -11.70
C GLN A 28 -11.44 11.05 -11.05
N ARG A 29 -12.34 10.08 -11.23
CA ARG A 29 -12.14 8.69 -10.78
C ARG A 29 -10.93 8.05 -11.45
N LEU A 30 -10.72 8.32 -12.74
CA LEU A 30 -9.51 7.84 -13.44
C LEU A 30 -8.24 8.39 -12.79
N GLY A 31 -8.22 9.69 -12.47
CA GLY A 31 -7.11 10.31 -11.74
C GLY A 31 -6.85 9.66 -10.38
N ILE A 32 -7.90 9.31 -9.64
CA ILE A 32 -7.78 8.63 -8.35
C ILE A 32 -7.22 7.21 -8.52
N ASP A 33 -7.64 6.46 -9.53
CA ASP A 33 -7.11 5.10 -9.74
C ASP A 33 -5.61 5.13 -10.08
N ILE A 34 -5.15 6.13 -10.83
CA ILE A 34 -3.71 6.36 -11.08
C ILE A 34 -2.96 6.59 -9.76
N ILE A 35 -3.47 7.46 -8.89
CA ILE A 35 -2.84 7.73 -7.58
C ILE A 35 -2.87 6.48 -6.71
N ARG A 36 -3.99 5.76 -6.67
CA ARG A 36 -4.15 4.52 -5.90
C ARG A 36 -3.09 3.50 -6.27
N ARG A 37 -2.85 3.29 -7.57
CA ARG A 37 -1.79 2.42 -8.11
C ARG A 37 -0.40 2.93 -7.78
N ALA A 38 -0.18 4.25 -7.82
CA ALA A 38 1.10 4.84 -7.47
C ALA A 38 1.49 4.60 -6.00
N LEU A 39 0.51 4.64 -5.09
CA LEU A 39 0.73 4.41 -3.65
C LEU A 39 1.18 2.98 -3.31
N GLU A 40 0.92 2.01 -4.19
CA GLU A 40 1.37 0.61 -4.00
C GLU A 40 2.84 0.41 -4.37
N ARG A 41 3.37 1.30 -5.24
CA ARG A 41 4.71 1.14 -5.83
C ARG A 41 5.84 1.09 -4.80
N PRO A 42 5.85 1.89 -3.71
CA PRO A 42 6.94 1.84 -2.72
C PRO A 42 7.05 0.47 -2.05
N ALA A 43 5.94 -0.06 -1.52
CA ALA A 43 5.89 -1.38 -0.89
C ALA A 43 6.25 -2.49 -1.90
N ARG A 44 5.73 -2.39 -3.13
CA ARG A 44 6.06 -3.32 -4.21
C ARG A 44 7.57 -3.37 -4.48
N ARG A 45 8.18 -2.19 -4.59
CA ARG A 45 9.60 -2.08 -4.94
C ARG A 45 10.49 -2.62 -3.83
N ILE A 46 10.12 -2.37 -2.58
CA ILE A 46 10.81 -2.92 -1.41
C ILE A 46 10.77 -4.46 -1.43
N ALA A 47 9.60 -5.04 -1.67
CA ALA A 47 9.43 -6.49 -1.78
C ALA A 47 10.22 -7.09 -2.96
N GLU A 48 10.14 -6.47 -4.14
CA GLU A 48 10.88 -6.90 -5.34
C GLU A 48 12.40 -6.83 -5.12
N ASN A 49 12.89 -5.79 -4.45
CA ASN A 49 14.31 -5.67 -4.10
C ASN A 49 14.77 -6.76 -3.12
N ALA A 50 13.86 -7.28 -2.29
CA ALA A 50 14.11 -8.40 -1.39
C ALA A 50 13.95 -9.78 -2.07
N GLY A 51 13.66 -9.82 -3.38
CA GLY A 51 13.45 -11.07 -4.13
C GLY A 51 12.05 -11.66 -4.00
N TRP A 52 11.11 -10.95 -3.37
CA TRP A 52 9.73 -11.39 -3.20
C TRP A 52 8.82 -10.83 -4.30
N GLU A 53 7.73 -11.54 -4.58
CA GLU A 53 6.71 -11.05 -5.51
C GLU A 53 5.90 -9.91 -4.86
N GLY A 54 6.15 -8.67 -5.30
CA GLY A 54 5.56 -7.49 -4.67
C GLY A 54 4.03 -7.46 -4.63
N ALA A 55 3.35 -8.10 -5.60
CA ALA A 55 1.89 -8.22 -5.58
C ALA A 55 1.40 -9.07 -4.40
N VAL A 56 2.04 -10.21 -4.15
CA VAL A 56 1.72 -11.12 -3.04
C VAL A 56 1.96 -10.44 -1.69
N VAL A 57 3.07 -9.70 -1.57
CA VAL A 57 3.39 -8.96 -0.34
C VAL A 57 2.36 -7.85 -0.07
N ILE A 58 1.99 -7.07 -1.08
CA ILE A 58 0.97 -6.02 -0.94
C ILE A 58 -0.37 -6.61 -0.51
N GLU A 59 -0.84 -7.68 -1.16
CA GLU A 59 -2.10 -8.32 -0.78
C GLU A 59 -2.05 -8.84 0.66
N ARG A 60 -0.92 -9.41 1.08
CA ARG A 60 -0.77 -9.83 2.47
C ARG A 60 -0.80 -8.66 3.46
N ILE A 61 -0.16 -7.54 3.15
CA ILE A 61 -0.24 -6.31 3.98
C ILE A 61 -1.69 -5.81 4.06
N ARG A 62 -2.46 -5.88 2.96
CA ARG A 62 -3.88 -5.47 2.95
C ARG A 62 -4.74 -6.31 3.90
N THR A 63 -4.48 -7.62 4.00
CA THR A 63 -5.24 -8.50 4.91
C THR A 63 -5.02 -8.18 6.38
N GLY A 64 -3.88 -7.59 6.74
CA GLY A 64 -3.60 -7.11 8.09
C GLY A 64 -4.15 -5.70 8.34
N SER A 65 -4.13 -5.30 9.62
CA SER A 65 -4.61 -4.01 10.09
C SER A 65 -3.51 -3.13 10.69
N GLY A 66 -3.74 -1.82 10.75
CA GLY A 66 -2.84 -0.89 11.40
C GLY A 66 -1.44 -0.87 10.76
N SER A 67 -0.43 -1.04 11.61
CA SER A 67 1.00 -1.04 11.31
C SER A 67 1.53 -2.39 10.81
N PHE A 68 0.67 -3.41 10.62
CA PHE A 68 1.06 -4.67 10.00
C PHE A 68 1.69 -4.44 8.63
N GLY A 69 2.95 -4.85 8.48
CA GLY A 69 3.79 -4.59 7.32
C GLY A 69 4.79 -5.70 7.02
N PHE A 70 5.57 -5.51 5.97
CA PHE A 70 6.62 -6.44 5.55
C PHE A 70 8.00 -5.83 5.85
N ASN A 71 8.79 -6.52 6.67
CA ASN A 71 10.18 -6.17 6.89
C ASN A 71 11.05 -6.88 5.85
N ALA A 72 11.62 -6.11 4.93
CA ALA A 72 12.46 -6.64 3.85
C ALA A 72 13.84 -7.15 4.30
N LEU A 73 14.30 -6.79 5.52
CA LEU A 73 15.58 -7.24 6.05
C LEU A 73 15.47 -8.65 6.66
N THR A 74 14.39 -8.90 7.40
CA THR A 74 14.12 -10.20 8.05
C THR A 74 13.20 -11.10 7.21
N GLU A 75 12.62 -10.55 6.14
CA GLU A 75 11.64 -11.21 5.27
C GLU A 75 10.38 -11.70 6.01
N THR A 76 10.04 -11.03 7.12
CA THR A 76 8.90 -11.37 7.98
C THR A 76 7.83 -10.29 7.97
N PHE A 77 6.59 -10.70 8.21
CA PHE A 77 5.49 -9.78 8.45
C PHE A 77 5.40 -9.48 9.94
N GLU A 78 5.47 -8.20 10.29
CA GLU A 78 5.49 -7.73 11.67
C GLU A 78 4.82 -6.36 11.81
N ASP A 79 4.83 -5.85 13.03
CA ASP A 79 4.35 -4.50 13.36
C ASP A 79 5.48 -3.49 13.11
N LEU A 80 5.25 -2.52 12.22
CA LEU A 80 6.24 -1.53 11.72
C LEU A 80 6.06 -0.11 12.25
#